data_AF-A0A7J6IGI2-F1
#
_entry.id   AF-A0A7J6IGI2-F1
#
_cell.length_a   1.000
_cell.length_b   1.000
_cell.length_c   1.000
_cell.angle_alpha   90.00
_cell.angle_beta   90.00
_cell.angle_gamma   90.00
#
_symmetry.space_group_name_H-M   'P 1'
#
loop_
_entity.id
_entity.type
_entity.pdbx_description
1 polymer ?
#
loop_
_entity_poly.entity_id
_entity_poly.type
_entity_poly.pdbx_seq_one_letter_code
_entity_poly.pdbx_strand_id
1 'polypeptide(L)'
;MATLPPNSLLARSRQPRAVPPAKASGASVTTSVAPPPNATSNVNLFLTNLRLLDFPSYPDWPDFDAQTFTVQKKRIQCVEWTLYQLFVLWDPEEARNKLQPFFPPRDHVQSLNLRAALLRSLEQAKKTGVLGRDAVVRKTMLDECRGERLEEVLAVFSSAVLKKMVAEVAEAEGEYPAIAQQLALENRGYSAERAELVTLALAHKVSIRHAMRRKDAARQRYRGLAELLHLKEQNIAHRKEQIKAAREQSKHKDISDDVKLDTWRTVRNNWAGNEQWMETLLYGDANIYSTDAKGTWPRWALNQ
;
A
#
# COMPACT_ATOMS: atom_id res chain seq x y z
N MET A 1 90.19 6.44 -25.47
CA MET A 1 89.88 7.77 -24.89
C MET A 1 88.37 7.93 -24.80
N ALA A 2 87.90 8.75 -23.86
CA ALA A 2 86.48 9.02 -23.54
C ALA A 2 85.67 7.81 -23.02
N THR A 3 85.30 7.85 -21.73
CA THR A 3 84.31 6.98 -21.09
C THR A 3 83.38 7.80 -20.21
N LEU A 4 82.07 7.57 -20.33
CA LEU A 4 81.00 8.26 -19.61
C LEU A 4 80.90 7.78 -18.13
N PRO A 5 80.33 8.59 -17.21
CA PRO A 5 80.00 8.16 -15.85
C PRO A 5 78.53 7.70 -15.71
N PRO A 6 78.23 6.77 -14.79
CA PRO A 6 76.86 6.46 -14.36
C PRO A 6 76.49 7.06 -12.99
N ASN A 7 75.17 7.17 -12.74
CA ASN A 7 74.58 7.56 -11.46
C ASN A 7 74.73 6.48 -10.37
N SER A 8 74.82 6.88 -9.09
CA SER A 8 73.95 6.32 -8.03
C SER A 8 74.09 6.98 -6.65
N LEU A 9 72.93 7.21 -6.03
CA LEU A 9 72.56 6.95 -4.63
C LEU A 9 73.53 7.32 -3.49
N LEU A 10 72.99 8.01 -2.47
CA LEU A 10 72.73 7.40 -1.15
C LEU A 10 71.97 8.34 -0.21
N ALA A 11 70.99 7.81 0.53
CA ALA A 11 70.30 8.50 1.60
C ALA A 11 71.10 8.47 2.92
N ARG A 12 70.97 9.48 3.79
CA ARG A 12 71.45 9.38 5.18
C ARG A 12 70.56 10.10 6.20
N SER A 13 70.19 9.32 7.23
CA SER A 13 69.39 9.68 8.41
C SER A 13 70.03 10.74 9.33
N ARG A 14 69.20 11.52 10.05
CA ARG A 14 69.35 11.86 11.49
C ARG A 14 68.12 12.61 12.08
N GLN A 15 67.59 12.12 13.21
CA GLN A 15 66.86 12.87 14.26
C GLN A 15 67.85 13.17 15.44
N PRO A 16 67.48 13.73 16.64
CA PRO A 16 66.21 14.27 17.17
C PRO A 16 66.31 15.61 17.96
N ARG A 17 65.18 16.21 18.41
CA ARG A 17 65.07 16.97 19.70
C ARG A 17 63.61 17.26 20.12
N ALA A 18 63.37 17.40 21.44
CA ALA A 18 62.16 17.94 22.09
C ALA A 18 62.60 18.83 23.30
N VAL A 19 61.79 19.47 24.17
CA VAL A 19 60.36 19.54 24.56
C VAL A 19 60.10 21.02 25.05
N PRO A 20 59.00 21.52 25.71
CA PRO A 20 57.82 20.89 26.33
C PRO A 20 56.48 21.55 25.79
N PRO A 21 55.38 21.96 26.51
CA PRO A 21 54.03 22.10 25.88
C PRO A 21 53.23 23.41 26.12
N ALA A 22 52.39 23.80 25.15
CA ALA A 22 51.34 24.83 25.33
C ALA A 22 49.94 24.18 25.44
N LYS A 23 49.20 24.47 26.52
CA LYS A 23 47.80 24.04 26.69
C LYS A 23 46.88 24.85 25.79
N ALA A 24 46.21 24.20 24.84
CA ALA A 24 45.03 24.73 24.17
C ALA A 24 43.88 23.73 24.35
N SER A 25 42.82 24.15 25.04
CA SER A 25 41.65 23.31 25.30
C SER A 25 40.76 23.28 24.05
N GLY A 26 41.04 22.36 23.13
CA GLY A 26 40.18 22.06 21.99
C GLY A 26 39.26 20.89 22.34
N ALA A 27 37.98 21.17 22.58
CA ALA A 27 37.00 20.12 22.83
C ALA A 27 36.94 19.18 21.62
N SER A 28 37.23 17.90 21.84
CA SER A 28 36.99 16.86 20.83
C SER A 28 35.48 16.72 20.66
N VAL A 29 34.93 17.43 19.67
CA VAL A 29 33.58 17.18 19.19
C VAL A 29 33.61 15.81 18.54
N THR A 30 33.24 14.79 19.33
CA THR A 30 32.82 13.50 18.80
C THR A 30 31.56 13.73 17.99
N THR A 31 31.75 14.04 16.70
CA THR A 31 30.70 13.96 15.69
C THR A 31 30.28 12.50 15.60
N SER A 32 29.30 12.15 16.44
CA SER A 32 28.49 10.97 16.28
C SER A 32 27.91 11.00 14.88
N VAL A 33 28.54 10.26 13.96
CA VAL A 33 27.98 9.99 12.65
C VAL A 33 26.77 9.11 12.90
N ALA A 34 25.61 9.76 13.02
CA ALA A 34 24.33 9.07 13.04
C ALA A 34 24.29 8.14 11.81
N PRO A 35 24.03 6.84 11.97
CA PRO A 35 23.97 5.93 10.84
C PRO A 35 22.88 6.43 9.86
N PRO A 36 23.08 6.28 8.54
CA PRO A 36 22.11 6.75 7.56
C PRO A 36 20.73 6.11 7.83
N PRO A 37 19.62 6.84 7.64
CA PRO A 37 18.28 6.43 8.07
C PRO A 37 17.65 5.36 7.17
N ASN A 38 18.42 4.36 6.74
CA ASN A 38 18.04 3.16 5.98
C ASN A 38 18.97 1.96 6.27
N ALA A 39 19.61 1.91 7.44
CA ALA A 39 20.25 0.69 7.95
C ALA A 39 19.19 -0.24 8.58
N THR A 40 18.28 -0.77 7.75
CA THR A 40 17.50 -1.96 8.15
C THR A 40 18.49 -3.09 8.41
N SER A 41 18.51 -3.65 9.62
CA SER A 41 19.30 -4.85 9.90
C SER A 41 18.94 -5.95 8.90
N ASN A 42 19.89 -6.81 8.57
CA ASN A 42 19.65 -7.91 7.61
C ASN A 42 18.51 -8.83 8.10
N VAL A 43 18.34 -8.97 9.43
CA VAL A 43 17.17 -9.60 10.08
C VAL A 43 15.86 -8.89 9.72
N ASN A 44 15.79 -7.57 9.75
CA ASN A 44 14.57 -6.83 9.39
C ASN A 44 14.24 -6.99 7.90
N LEU A 45 15.25 -6.97 7.02
CA LEU A 45 15.09 -7.24 5.59
C LEU A 45 14.54 -8.66 5.36
N PHE A 46 15.17 -9.65 6.00
CA PHE A 46 14.72 -11.03 6.00
C PHE A 46 13.27 -11.19 6.47
N LEU A 47 12.90 -10.60 7.61
CA LEU A 47 11.51 -10.62 8.12
C LEU A 47 10.53 -9.90 7.18
N THR A 48 10.92 -8.83 6.49
CA THR A 48 10.05 -8.21 5.47
C THR A 48 9.88 -9.12 4.26
N ASN A 49 10.92 -9.81 3.79
CA ASN A 49 10.80 -10.76 2.69
C ASN A 49 9.89 -11.94 3.05
N LEU A 50 9.97 -12.46 4.28
CA LEU A 50 9.09 -13.53 4.73
C LEU A 50 7.61 -13.10 4.78
N ARG A 51 7.34 -11.83 5.12
CA ARG A 51 5.98 -11.26 5.07
C ARG A 51 5.48 -11.04 3.64
N LEU A 52 6.38 -10.76 2.68
CA LEU A 52 6.05 -10.63 1.25
C LEU A 52 5.88 -11.99 0.54
N LEU A 53 6.37 -13.08 1.15
CA LEU A 53 6.16 -14.46 0.72
C LEU A 53 4.93 -15.12 1.41
N ASP A 54 4.10 -14.32 2.09
CA ASP A 54 2.89 -14.76 2.81
C ASP A 54 3.07 -15.94 3.78
N PHE A 55 4.29 -16.13 4.33
CA PHE A 55 4.54 -17.16 5.36
C PHE A 55 3.63 -17.08 6.60
N PRO A 56 3.15 -15.90 7.06
CA PRO A 56 2.15 -15.83 8.13
C PRO A 56 0.79 -16.49 7.82
N SER A 57 0.55 -16.90 6.58
CA SER A 57 -0.65 -17.65 6.16
C SER A 57 -0.56 -19.16 6.46
N TYR A 58 0.65 -19.68 6.77
CA TYR A 58 0.85 -21.12 7.01
C TYR A 58 0.37 -21.52 8.42
N PRO A 59 -0.33 -22.66 8.57
CA PRO A 59 -0.89 -23.09 9.85
C PRO A 59 0.18 -23.43 10.91
N ASP A 60 1.39 -23.78 10.46
CA ASP A 60 2.55 -24.08 11.32
C ASP A 60 3.48 -22.86 11.54
N TRP A 61 3.01 -21.63 11.24
CA TRP A 61 3.80 -20.40 11.46
C TRP A 61 3.87 -20.04 12.96
N PRO A 62 5.08 -20.00 13.58
CA PRO A 62 5.20 -19.84 15.02
C PRO A 62 5.57 -18.40 15.45
N ASP A 63 4.99 -17.40 14.77
CA ASP A 63 5.07 -15.96 15.10
C ASP A 63 6.47 -15.42 15.39
N PHE A 64 7.33 -15.45 14.36
CA PHE A 64 8.68 -14.88 14.44
C PHE A 64 8.68 -13.35 14.37
N ASP A 65 9.27 -12.71 15.37
CA ASP A 65 9.58 -11.27 15.41
C ASP A 65 11.09 -11.02 15.59
N ALA A 66 11.56 -9.79 15.42
CA ALA A 66 12.96 -9.40 15.61
C ALA A 66 13.47 -9.77 17.03
N GLN A 67 12.61 -9.72 18.05
CA GLN A 67 12.95 -10.15 19.41
C GLN A 67 13.21 -11.67 19.51
N THR A 68 12.62 -12.48 18.62
CA THR A 68 12.78 -13.95 18.64
C THR A 68 14.20 -14.39 18.30
N PHE A 69 14.98 -13.56 17.59
CA PHE A 69 16.41 -13.81 17.32
C PHE A 69 17.31 -13.65 18.56
N THR A 70 16.85 -12.97 19.62
CA THR A 70 17.62 -12.85 20.87
C THR A 70 17.73 -14.19 21.61
N VAL A 71 16.65 -14.99 21.60
CA VAL A 71 16.56 -16.27 22.34
C VAL A 71 17.13 -17.40 21.49
N GLN A 72 18.27 -17.98 21.92
CA GLN A 72 19.03 -18.97 21.13
C GLN A 72 18.17 -20.14 20.58
N LYS A 73 17.38 -20.80 21.43
CA LYS A 73 16.53 -21.94 21.01
C LYS A 73 15.49 -21.54 19.95
N LYS A 74 14.79 -20.42 20.17
CA LYS A 74 13.78 -19.92 19.22
C LYS A 74 14.42 -19.41 17.93
N ARG A 75 15.61 -18.80 17.99
CA ARG A 75 16.37 -18.40 16.79
C ARG A 75 16.75 -19.59 15.92
N ILE A 76 17.24 -20.69 16.52
CA ILE A 76 17.59 -21.90 15.77
C ILE A 76 16.35 -22.47 15.08
N GLN A 77 15.25 -22.65 15.82
CA GLN A 77 13.96 -23.10 15.26
C GLN A 77 13.46 -22.17 14.15
N CYS A 78 13.62 -20.85 14.30
CA CYS A 78 13.30 -19.87 13.27
C CYS A 78 14.09 -20.09 11.98
N VAL A 79 15.42 -20.13 12.09
CA VAL A 79 16.30 -20.32 10.92
C VAL A 79 16.09 -21.68 10.27
N GLU A 80 15.88 -22.75 11.04
CA GLU A 80 15.58 -24.10 10.53
C GLU A 80 14.24 -24.14 9.76
N TRP A 81 13.15 -23.64 10.36
CA TRP A 81 11.82 -23.62 9.74
C TRP A 81 11.81 -22.76 8.48
N THR A 82 12.32 -21.53 8.58
CA THR A 82 12.31 -20.58 7.45
C THR A 82 13.22 -21.01 6.31
N LEU A 83 14.43 -21.54 6.58
CA LEU A 83 15.27 -22.10 5.52
C LEU A 83 14.62 -23.34 4.87
N TYR A 84 14.02 -24.23 5.65
CA TYR A 84 13.31 -25.38 5.10
C TYR A 84 12.23 -24.95 4.10
N GLN A 85 11.35 -24.04 4.50
CA GLN A 85 10.27 -23.57 3.62
C GLN A 85 10.79 -22.75 2.42
N LEU A 86 11.82 -21.92 2.60
CA LEU A 86 12.47 -21.22 1.48
C LEU A 86 13.09 -22.19 0.46
N PHE A 87 13.66 -23.32 0.91
CA PHE A 87 14.12 -24.37 -0.01
C PHE A 87 12.97 -25.11 -0.69
N VAL A 88 11.84 -25.35 -0.01
CA VAL A 88 10.63 -25.93 -0.65
C VAL A 88 10.09 -25.04 -1.77
N LEU A 89 10.12 -23.71 -1.62
CA LEU A 89 9.75 -22.75 -2.67
C LEU A 89 10.82 -22.63 -3.78
N TRP A 90 12.10 -22.75 -3.43
CA TRP A 90 13.19 -22.64 -4.40
C TRP A 90 13.28 -23.88 -5.30
N ASP A 91 13.35 -25.06 -4.70
CA ASP A 91 13.44 -26.36 -5.35
C ASP A 91 12.72 -27.44 -4.52
N PRO A 92 11.46 -27.79 -4.88
CA PRO A 92 10.66 -28.74 -4.13
C PRO A 92 11.17 -30.19 -4.26
N GLU A 93 11.92 -30.54 -5.32
CA GLU A 93 12.46 -31.89 -5.48
C GLU A 93 13.70 -32.09 -4.60
N GLU A 94 14.61 -31.11 -4.58
CA GLU A 94 15.76 -31.13 -3.67
C GLU A 94 15.32 -31.10 -2.20
N ALA A 95 14.34 -30.27 -1.86
CA ALA A 95 13.81 -30.19 -0.50
C ALA A 95 13.19 -31.53 -0.03
N ARG A 96 12.40 -32.19 -0.89
CA ARG A 96 11.84 -33.53 -0.60
C ARG A 96 12.94 -34.58 -0.40
N ASN A 97 13.94 -34.61 -1.26
CA ASN A 97 14.98 -35.64 -1.20
C ASN A 97 16.01 -35.43 -0.08
N LYS A 98 16.40 -34.17 0.22
CA LYS A 98 17.51 -33.86 1.13
C LYS A 98 17.08 -33.33 2.51
N LEU A 99 15.90 -32.73 2.64
CA LEU A 99 15.48 -32.01 3.86
C LEU A 99 14.26 -32.64 4.55
N GLN A 100 13.26 -33.10 3.80
CA GLN A 100 12.05 -33.74 4.33
C GLN A 100 12.31 -34.88 5.34
N PRO A 101 13.34 -35.75 5.18
CA PRO A 101 13.62 -36.81 6.17
C PRO A 101 14.02 -36.31 7.56
N PHE A 102 14.39 -35.03 7.69
CA PHE A 102 14.89 -34.41 8.93
C PHE A 102 13.94 -33.34 9.51
N PHE A 103 12.76 -33.14 8.90
CA PHE A 103 11.81 -32.10 9.29
C PHE A 103 10.42 -32.69 9.61
N PRO A 104 9.77 -32.30 10.72
CA PRO A 104 10.24 -31.39 11.76
C PRO A 104 11.26 -32.06 12.71
N PRO A 105 12.34 -31.37 13.15
CA PRO A 105 13.30 -31.92 14.11
C PRO A 105 12.64 -32.19 15.47
N ARG A 106 12.60 -33.47 15.88
CA ARG A 106 12.13 -33.88 17.21
C ARG A 106 13.25 -33.84 18.25
N ASP A 107 14.46 -34.19 17.83
CA ASP A 107 15.66 -34.27 18.67
C ASP A 107 16.74 -33.26 18.26
N HIS A 108 17.61 -32.89 19.21
CA HIS A 108 18.76 -32.02 18.93
C HIS A 108 19.71 -32.60 17.86
N VAL A 109 19.85 -33.93 17.81
CA VAL A 109 20.63 -34.62 16.77
C VAL A 109 19.99 -34.48 15.39
N GLN A 110 18.66 -34.48 15.29
CA GLN A 110 17.94 -34.24 14.04
C GLN A 110 18.09 -32.78 13.59
N SER A 111 18.08 -31.81 14.51
CA SER A 111 18.41 -30.40 14.23
C SER A 111 19.83 -30.23 13.68
N LEU A 112 20.82 -30.93 14.24
CA LEU A 112 22.20 -30.94 13.71
C LEU A 112 22.26 -31.54 12.29
N ASN A 113 21.55 -32.64 12.04
CA ASN A 113 21.50 -33.28 10.73
C ASN A 113 20.79 -32.42 9.67
N LEU A 114 19.67 -31.79 10.04
CA LEU A 114 18.95 -30.83 9.20
C LEU A 114 19.86 -29.65 8.84
N ARG A 115 20.56 -29.05 9.81
CA ARG A 115 21.48 -27.92 9.55
C ARG A 115 22.69 -28.32 8.72
N ALA A 116 23.20 -29.54 8.87
CA ALA A 116 24.22 -30.09 7.98
C ALA A 116 23.71 -30.35 6.55
N ALA A 117 22.41 -30.59 6.35
CA ALA A 117 21.77 -30.67 5.04
C ALA A 117 21.52 -29.29 4.43
N LEU A 118 21.01 -28.34 5.22
CA LEU A 118 20.84 -26.92 4.85
C LEU A 118 22.17 -26.24 4.48
N LEU A 119 23.27 -26.59 5.16
CA LEU A 119 24.61 -26.15 4.76
C LEU A 119 24.96 -26.60 3.33
N ARG A 120 24.70 -27.88 3.02
CA ARG A 120 24.99 -28.45 1.70
C ARG A 120 24.12 -27.83 0.59
N SER A 121 22.83 -27.57 0.85
CA SER A 121 21.97 -26.90 -0.12
C SER A 121 22.30 -25.42 -0.27
N LEU A 122 22.71 -24.70 0.78
CA LEU A 122 23.22 -23.32 0.68
C LEU A 122 24.57 -23.24 -0.06
N GLU A 123 25.47 -24.21 0.13
CA GLU A 123 26.69 -24.32 -0.68
C GLU A 123 26.39 -24.62 -2.15
N GLN A 124 25.36 -25.41 -2.45
CA GLN A 124 24.88 -25.66 -3.81
C GLN A 124 24.26 -24.39 -4.41
N ALA A 125 23.42 -23.68 -3.67
CA ALA A 125 22.84 -22.39 -4.08
C ALA A 125 23.92 -21.30 -4.29
N LYS A 126 25.05 -21.37 -3.56
CA LYS A 126 26.22 -20.54 -3.83
C LYS A 126 26.91 -20.92 -5.14
N LYS A 127 27.06 -22.22 -5.44
CA LYS A 127 27.64 -22.70 -6.71
C LYS A 127 26.79 -22.31 -7.94
N THR A 128 25.46 -22.30 -7.82
CA THR A 128 24.55 -21.83 -8.86
C THR A 128 24.46 -20.30 -8.96
N GLY A 129 25.16 -19.56 -8.08
CA GLY A 129 25.28 -18.10 -8.12
C GLY A 129 24.16 -17.32 -7.41
N VAL A 130 23.17 -18.00 -6.83
CA VAL A 130 21.96 -17.40 -6.22
C VAL A 130 22.31 -16.47 -5.05
N LEU A 131 23.32 -16.83 -4.26
CA LEU A 131 23.76 -16.04 -3.10
C LEU A 131 24.76 -14.92 -3.46
N GLY A 132 25.18 -14.81 -4.73
CA GLY A 132 26.24 -13.89 -5.15
C GLY A 132 27.65 -14.30 -4.71
N ARG A 133 28.67 -13.57 -5.18
CA ARG A 133 30.09 -13.93 -4.97
C ARG A 133 30.57 -13.66 -3.54
N ASP A 134 30.04 -12.61 -2.91
CA ASP A 134 30.49 -12.12 -1.60
C ASP A 134 29.85 -12.87 -0.41
N ALA A 135 28.83 -13.70 -0.65
CA ALA A 135 28.20 -14.49 0.40
C ALA A 135 29.15 -15.56 0.96
N VAL A 136 29.54 -15.40 2.22
CA VAL A 136 30.36 -16.37 2.95
C VAL A 136 29.43 -17.34 3.69
N VAL A 137 29.38 -18.59 3.25
CA VAL A 137 28.72 -19.67 4.00
C VAL A 137 29.80 -20.46 4.75
N ARG A 138 29.60 -20.69 6.06
CA ARG A 138 30.49 -21.50 6.91
C ARG A 138 29.63 -22.34 7.84
N LYS A 139 30.05 -23.58 8.07
CA LYS A 139 29.39 -24.53 8.99
C LYS A 139 29.07 -23.92 10.37
N THR A 140 30.05 -23.29 11.03
CA THR A 140 29.89 -22.73 12.38
C THR A 140 28.79 -21.68 12.49
N MET A 141 28.54 -20.89 11.43
CA MET A 141 27.52 -19.83 11.45
C MET A 141 26.10 -20.42 11.42
N LEU A 142 25.90 -21.52 10.70
CA LEU A 142 24.66 -22.30 10.71
C LEU A 142 24.53 -23.16 11.98
N ASP A 143 25.64 -23.69 12.52
CA ASP A 143 25.64 -24.45 13.77
C ASP A 143 25.31 -23.59 15.01
N GLU A 144 25.53 -22.28 14.97
CA GLU A 144 25.13 -21.32 16.02
C GLU A 144 23.86 -20.51 15.66
N CYS A 145 23.40 -20.63 14.41
CA CYS A 145 22.39 -19.80 13.76
C CYS A 145 22.58 -18.30 14.06
N ARG A 146 23.83 -17.79 14.05
CA ARG A 146 24.16 -16.44 14.51
C ARG A 146 25.28 -15.82 13.67
N GLY A 147 25.24 -14.50 13.55
CA GLY A 147 26.31 -13.66 13.02
C GLY A 147 25.87 -12.87 11.80
N GLU A 148 26.39 -11.66 11.66
CA GLU A 148 26.00 -10.70 10.60
C GLU A 148 26.08 -11.33 9.19
N ARG A 149 27.10 -12.17 8.93
CA ARG A 149 27.27 -12.91 7.68
C ARG A 149 26.18 -13.95 7.41
N LEU A 150 25.62 -14.58 8.43
CA LEU A 150 24.47 -15.47 8.26
C LEU A 150 23.22 -14.65 7.94
N GLU A 151 23.03 -13.52 8.63
CA GLU A 151 21.88 -12.64 8.41
C GLU A 151 21.91 -12.04 6.99
N GLU A 152 23.09 -11.65 6.49
CA GLU A 152 23.32 -11.29 5.08
C GLU A 152 22.90 -12.42 4.13
N VAL A 153 23.37 -13.65 4.36
CA VAL A 153 23.02 -14.83 3.54
C VAL A 153 21.51 -15.10 3.56
N LEU A 154 20.87 -15.02 4.72
CA LEU A 154 19.42 -15.20 4.85
C LEU A 154 18.64 -14.11 4.10
N ALA A 155 19.05 -12.85 4.24
CA ALA A 155 18.43 -11.71 3.54
C ALA A 155 18.59 -11.83 2.01
N VAL A 156 19.77 -12.20 1.51
CA VAL A 156 20.02 -12.41 0.08
C VAL A 156 19.23 -13.60 -0.45
N PHE A 157 19.25 -14.75 0.24
CA PHE A 157 18.55 -15.95 -0.21
C PHE A 157 17.03 -15.76 -0.21
N SER A 158 16.44 -15.17 0.84
CA SER A 158 14.99 -14.87 0.85
C SER A 158 14.61 -13.83 -0.21
N SER A 159 15.49 -12.87 -0.52
CA SER A 159 15.28 -11.93 -1.63
C SER A 159 15.28 -12.65 -2.98
N ALA A 160 16.19 -13.61 -3.19
CA ALA A 160 16.25 -14.39 -4.43
C ALA A 160 15.02 -15.28 -4.60
N VAL A 161 14.55 -15.94 -3.54
CA VAL A 161 13.30 -16.73 -3.54
C VAL A 161 12.09 -15.83 -3.85
N LEU A 162 11.98 -14.66 -3.22
CA LEU A 162 10.92 -13.69 -3.53
C LEU A 162 10.97 -13.20 -4.99
N LYS A 163 12.16 -12.90 -5.52
CA LYS A 163 12.34 -12.54 -6.93
C LYS A 163 11.88 -13.65 -7.88
N LYS A 164 12.21 -14.92 -7.57
CA LYS A 164 11.75 -16.09 -8.32
C LYS A 164 10.22 -16.20 -8.31
N MET A 165 9.59 -16.16 -7.13
CA MET A 165 8.13 -16.25 -7.02
C MET A 165 7.40 -15.13 -7.77
N VAL A 166 7.89 -13.89 -7.66
CA VAL A 166 7.30 -12.74 -8.37
C VAL A 166 7.45 -12.88 -9.90
N ALA A 167 8.55 -13.47 -10.38
CA ALA A 167 8.70 -13.79 -11.79
C ALA A 167 7.72 -14.89 -12.24
N GLU A 168 7.61 -16.00 -11.48
CA GLU A 168 6.67 -17.08 -11.79
C GLU A 168 5.21 -16.60 -11.83
N VAL A 169 4.81 -15.69 -10.92
CA VAL A 169 3.46 -15.09 -10.93
C VAL A 169 3.27 -14.17 -12.15
N ALA A 170 4.24 -13.31 -12.47
CA ALA A 170 4.14 -12.42 -13.63
C ALA A 170 4.03 -13.17 -14.97
N GLU A 171 4.79 -14.26 -15.14
CA GLU A 171 4.69 -15.14 -16.31
C GLU A 171 3.34 -15.89 -16.36
N ALA A 172 2.77 -16.26 -15.20
CA ALA A 172 1.48 -16.94 -15.13
C ALA A 172 0.28 -16.01 -15.41
N GLU A 173 0.36 -14.75 -15.00
CA GLU A 173 -0.67 -13.73 -15.25
C GLU A 173 -0.54 -13.09 -16.65
N GLY A 174 0.62 -13.23 -17.30
CA GLY A 174 0.89 -12.67 -18.64
C GLY A 174 0.98 -11.14 -18.65
N GLU A 175 1.11 -10.50 -17.48
CA GLU A 175 1.22 -9.05 -17.36
C GLU A 175 2.66 -8.60 -17.68
N TYR A 176 2.79 -7.54 -18.49
CA TYR A 176 4.08 -6.88 -18.68
C TYR A 176 4.50 -6.21 -17.35
N PRO A 177 5.59 -6.67 -16.69
CA PRO A 177 5.96 -6.16 -15.38
C PRO A 177 6.29 -4.67 -15.48
N ALA A 178 5.76 -3.88 -14.55
CA ALA A 178 5.97 -2.44 -14.53
C ALA A 178 7.49 -2.12 -14.48
N ILE A 179 7.91 -1.04 -15.14
CA ILE A 179 9.35 -0.66 -15.22
C ILE A 179 9.99 -0.58 -13.82
N ALA A 180 9.26 -0.12 -12.81
CA ALA A 180 9.72 -0.09 -11.42
C ALA A 180 9.91 -1.49 -10.79
N GLN A 181 9.12 -2.48 -11.18
CA GLN A 181 9.25 -3.88 -10.77
C GLN A 181 10.45 -4.53 -11.47
N GLN A 182 10.60 -4.32 -12.78
CA GLN A 182 11.79 -4.77 -13.53
C GLN A 182 13.08 -4.27 -12.89
N LEU A 183 13.18 -2.96 -12.62
CA LEU A 183 14.34 -2.34 -11.98
C LEU A 183 14.59 -2.82 -10.53
N ALA A 184 13.54 -3.24 -9.80
CA ALA A 184 13.68 -3.78 -8.44
C ALA A 184 14.05 -5.29 -8.42
N LEU A 185 13.61 -6.05 -9.41
CA LEU A 185 13.91 -7.47 -9.56
C LEU A 185 15.31 -7.70 -10.15
N GLU A 186 15.86 -6.76 -10.90
CA GLU A 186 17.20 -6.88 -11.48
C GLU A 186 18.30 -7.03 -10.40
N ASN A 187 19.28 -7.90 -10.63
CA ASN A 187 20.36 -8.18 -9.67
C ASN A 187 21.53 -7.21 -9.87
N ARG A 188 21.27 -5.90 -9.72
CA ARG A 188 22.28 -4.86 -9.91
C ARG A 188 23.18 -4.65 -8.70
N GLY A 189 24.41 -4.19 -8.97
CA GLY A 189 25.51 -4.11 -8.03
C GLY A 189 25.32 -3.08 -6.91
N TYR A 190 26.11 -3.24 -5.85
CA TYR A 190 25.94 -2.49 -4.60
C TYR A 190 26.41 -1.02 -4.70
N SER A 191 25.77 -0.15 -3.94
CA SER A 191 26.11 1.27 -3.68
C SER A 191 25.52 2.33 -4.63
N ALA A 192 26.07 2.58 -5.82
CA ALA A 192 25.73 3.78 -6.60
C ALA A 192 24.24 3.85 -7.01
N GLU A 193 23.71 2.76 -7.56
CA GLU A 193 22.33 2.67 -8.05
C GLU A 193 21.29 2.53 -6.92
N ARG A 194 21.74 2.24 -5.69
CA ARG A 194 20.87 2.29 -4.50
C ARG A 194 20.33 3.70 -4.26
N ALA A 195 21.08 4.74 -4.66
CA ALA A 195 20.59 6.12 -4.62
C ALA A 195 19.40 6.33 -5.56
N GLU A 196 19.46 5.78 -6.79
CA GLU A 196 18.40 5.89 -7.80
C GLU A 196 17.15 5.10 -7.42
N LEU A 197 17.31 3.89 -6.88
CA LEU A 197 16.19 3.12 -6.33
C LEU A 197 15.55 3.81 -5.12
N VAL A 198 16.35 4.48 -4.27
CA VAL A 198 15.85 5.26 -3.14
C VAL A 198 15.13 6.53 -3.60
N THR A 199 15.64 7.26 -4.60
CA THR A 199 14.94 8.44 -5.14
C THR A 199 13.66 8.05 -5.85
N LEU A 200 13.63 6.95 -6.61
CA LEU A 200 12.41 6.42 -7.24
C LEU A 200 11.39 5.94 -6.19
N ALA A 201 11.82 5.24 -5.14
CA ALA A 201 10.95 4.84 -4.04
C ALA A 201 10.41 6.04 -3.24
N LEU A 202 11.21 7.10 -3.07
CA LEU A 202 10.76 8.36 -2.46
C LEU A 202 9.76 9.10 -3.35
N ALA A 203 10.04 9.22 -4.65
CA ALA A 203 9.13 9.82 -5.63
C ALA A 203 7.79 9.07 -5.68
N HIS A 204 7.82 7.73 -5.67
CA HIS A 204 6.62 6.91 -5.61
C HIS A 204 5.84 7.10 -4.30
N LYS A 205 6.51 7.11 -3.14
CA LYS A 205 5.88 7.42 -1.83
C LYS A 205 5.23 8.82 -1.82
N VAL A 206 5.87 9.81 -2.46
CA VAL A 206 5.33 11.16 -2.62
C VAL A 206 4.12 11.17 -3.56
N SER A 207 4.19 10.47 -4.69
CA SER A 207 3.07 10.30 -5.64
C SER A 207 1.83 9.68 -4.98
N ILE A 208 2.00 8.57 -4.25
CA ILE A 208 0.93 7.94 -3.46
C ILE A 208 0.35 8.93 -2.44
N ARG A 209 1.20 9.64 -1.69
CA ARG A 209 0.73 10.66 -0.73
C ARG A 209 -0.07 11.77 -1.40
N HIS A 210 0.32 12.23 -2.60
CA HIS A 210 -0.47 13.20 -3.38
C HIS A 210 -1.77 12.61 -3.93
N ALA A 211 -1.79 11.36 -4.39
CA ALA A 211 -3.00 10.67 -4.82
C ALA A 211 -4.01 10.52 -3.66
N MET A 212 -3.53 10.10 -2.49
CA MET A 212 -4.34 10.00 -1.26
C MET A 212 -4.88 11.37 -0.83
N ARG A 213 -4.03 12.41 -0.77
CA ARG A 213 -4.47 13.79 -0.48
C ARG A 213 -5.52 14.31 -1.47
N ARG A 214 -5.37 14.04 -2.78
CA ARG A 214 -6.37 14.40 -3.80
C ARG A 214 -7.70 13.69 -3.56
N LYS A 215 -7.67 12.38 -3.27
CA LYS A 215 -8.86 11.59 -2.89
C LYS A 215 -9.53 12.17 -1.64
N ASP A 216 -8.76 12.53 -0.62
CA ASP A 216 -9.33 13.01 0.65
C ASP A 216 -9.89 14.43 0.54
N ALA A 217 -9.24 15.31 -0.23
CA ALA A 217 -9.79 16.62 -0.59
C ALA A 217 -11.09 16.50 -1.43
N ALA A 218 -11.15 15.54 -2.36
CA ALA A 218 -12.38 15.24 -3.11
C ALA A 218 -13.49 14.72 -2.17
N ARG A 219 -13.18 13.78 -1.27
CA ARG A 219 -14.11 13.29 -0.25
C ARG A 219 -14.65 14.40 0.66
N GLN A 220 -13.81 15.36 1.06
CA GLN A 220 -14.25 16.54 1.83
C GLN A 220 -15.25 17.40 1.03
N ARG A 221 -14.97 17.67 -0.26
CA ARG A 221 -15.90 18.41 -1.14
C ARG A 221 -17.24 17.69 -1.31
N TYR A 222 -17.22 16.37 -1.53
CA TYR A 222 -18.45 15.58 -1.65
C TYR A 222 -19.26 15.54 -0.35
N ARG A 223 -18.61 15.51 0.83
CA ARG A 223 -19.30 15.64 2.13
C ARG A 223 -19.98 17.01 2.29
N GLY A 224 -19.27 18.11 2.02
CA GLY A 224 -19.87 19.44 2.08
C GLY A 224 -21.04 19.63 1.10
N LEU A 225 -20.97 19.05 -0.10
CA LEU A 225 -22.10 19.02 -1.04
C LEU A 225 -23.27 18.18 -0.51
N ALA A 226 -23.01 17.01 0.09
CA ALA A 226 -24.05 16.18 0.69
C ALA A 226 -24.76 16.86 1.87
N GLU A 227 -24.01 17.58 2.73
CA GLU A 227 -24.56 18.39 3.82
C GLU A 227 -25.46 19.52 3.29
N LEU A 228 -25.01 20.25 2.26
CA LEU A 228 -25.81 21.29 1.62
C LEU A 228 -27.09 20.73 0.98
N LEU A 229 -27.01 19.57 0.31
CA LEU A 229 -28.19 18.89 -0.26
C LEU A 229 -29.15 18.44 0.83
N HIS A 230 -28.64 17.90 1.95
CA HIS A 230 -29.48 17.48 3.08
C HIS A 230 -30.22 18.68 3.70
N LEU A 231 -29.55 19.82 3.89
CA LEU A 231 -30.19 21.06 4.34
C LEU A 231 -31.23 21.57 3.34
N LYS A 232 -31.01 21.43 2.02
CA LYS A 232 -32.02 21.79 1.02
C LYS A 232 -33.22 20.85 1.04
N GLU A 233 -33.02 19.55 1.20
CA GLU A 233 -34.11 18.58 1.30
C GLU A 233 -34.97 18.84 2.55
N GLN A 234 -34.35 19.09 3.71
CA GLN A 234 -35.08 19.50 4.93
C GLN A 234 -35.91 20.78 4.71
N ASN A 235 -35.35 21.79 4.05
CA ASN A 235 -36.07 23.03 3.73
C ASN A 235 -37.25 22.78 2.75
N ILE A 236 -37.06 21.89 1.77
CA ILE A 236 -38.12 21.50 0.82
C ILE A 236 -39.22 20.73 1.55
N ALA A 237 -38.88 19.78 2.42
CA ALA A 237 -39.83 19.04 3.24
C ALA A 237 -40.63 19.98 4.15
N HIS A 238 -39.97 20.92 4.84
CA HIS A 238 -40.64 21.91 5.68
C HIS A 238 -41.60 22.82 4.89
N ARG A 239 -41.18 23.31 3.70
CA ARG A 239 -42.06 24.09 2.81
C ARG A 239 -43.23 23.28 2.27
N LYS A 240 -43.02 22.02 1.89
CA LYS A 240 -44.11 21.11 1.49
C LYS A 240 -45.13 20.95 2.63
N GLU A 241 -44.67 20.81 3.87
CA GLU A 241 -45.54 20.68 5.03
C GLU A 241 -46.29 21.98 5.35
N GLN A 242 -45.63 23.14 5.27
CA GLN A 242 -46.30 24.45 5.37
C GLN A 242 -47.39 24.61 4.30
N ILE A 243 -47.15 24.19 3.05
CA ILE A 243 -48.13 24.24 1.96
C ILE A 243 -49.31 23.28 2.22
N LYS A 244 -49.06 22.08 2.76
CA LYS A 244 -50.15 21.18 3.17
C LYS A 244 -50.99 21.77 4.29
N ALA A 245 -50.36 22.25 5.37
CA ALA A 245 -51.06 22.87 6.49
C ALA A 245 -51.87 24.09 6.05
N ALA A 246 -51.33 24.94 5.16
CA ALA A 246 -52.06 26.05 4.58
C ALA A 246 -53.25 25.59 3.71
N ARG A 247 -53.10 24.51 2.93
CA ARG A 247 -54.19 23.89 2.16
C ARG A 247 -55.27 23.26 3.03
N GLU A 248 -54.91 22.68 4.17
CA GLU A 248 -55.85 22.12 5.14
C GLU A 248 -56.61 23.24 5.87
N GLN A 249 -55.91 24.29 6.30
CA GLN A 249 -56.54 25.51 6.84
C GLN A 249 -57.46 26.20 5.82
N SER A 250 -57.10 26.23 4.53
CA SER A 250 -57.98 26.78 3.49
C SER A 250 -59.17 25.86 3.18
N LYS A 251 -59.02 24.53 3.26
CA LYS A 251 -60.15 23.59 3.16
C LYS A 251 -61.15 23.75 4.30
N HIS A 252 -60.70 24.08 5.51
CA HIS A 252 -61.58 24.41 6.63
C HIS A 252 -62.22 25.80 6.53
N LYS A 253 -61.71 26.67 5.65
CA LYS A 253 -62.30 27.97 5.33
C LYS A 253 -63.12 27.87 4.04
N ASP A 254 -64.08 26.94 4.03
CA ASP A 254 -65.04 26.84 2.93
C ASP A 254 -65.82 28.16 2.84
N ILE A 255 -65.78 28.79 1.68
CA ILE A 255 -66.41 30.09 1.46
C ILE A 255 -67.92 29.85 1.47
N SER A 256 -68.67 30.56 2.32
CA SER A 256 -70.14 30.43 2.38
C SER A 256 -70.74 30.48 0.98
N ASP A 257 -71.62 29.53 0.65
CA ASP A 257 -72.13 29.37 -0.73
C ASP A 257 -72.85 30.62 -1.24
N ASP A 258 -73.40 31.44 -0.34
CA ASP A 258 -73.98 32.75 -0.66
C ASP A 258 -72.93 33.74 -1.22
N VAL A 259 -71.72 33.74 -0.66
CA VAL A 259 -70.57 34.53 -1.16
C VAL A 259 -70.04 33.96 -2.48
N LYS A 260 -70.06 32.63 -2.66
CA LYS A 260 -69.73 31.99 -3.96
C LYS A 260 -70.73 32.41 -5.05
N LEU A 261 -72.03 32.46 -4.73
CA LEU A 261 -73.09 32.90 -5.64
C LEU A 261 -73.01 34.39 -5.98
N ASP A 262 -72.74 35.25 -5.00
CA ASP A 262 -72.64 36.70 -5.23
C ASP A 262 -71.40 37.07 -6.05
N THR A 263 -70.25 36.43 -5.78
CA THR A 263 -69.05 36.58 -6.60
C THR A 263 -69.24 36.04 -8.01
N TRP A 264 -69.92 34.89 -8.19
CA TRP A 264 -70.26 34.36 -9.53
C TRP A 264 -71.16 35.32 -10.32
N ARG A 265 -72.21 35.89 -9.70
CA ARG A 265 -73.07 36.90 -10.34
C ARG A 265 -72.28 38.14 -10.74
N THR A 266 -71.44 38.64 -9.83
CA THR A 266 -70.61 39.83 -10.06
C THR A 266 -69.62 39.61 -11.20
N VAL A 267 -68.94 38.46 -11.24
CA VAL A 267 -68.02 38.11 -12.33
C VAL A 267 -68.79 37.95 -13.64
N ARG A 268 -69.89 37.20 -13.67
CA ARG A 268 -70.68 37.01 -14.90
C ARG A 268 -71.20 38.32 -15.50
N ASN A 269 -71.66 39.25 -14.65
CA ASN A 269 -72.15 40.56 -15.10
C ASN A 269 -71.05 41.49 -15.65
N ASN A 270 -69.79 41.25 -15.30
CA ASN A 270 -68.64 42.05 -15.75
C ASN A 270 -67.75 41.31 -16.78
N TRP A 271 -68.08 40.07 -17.14
CA TRP A 271 -67.27 39.25 -18.03
C TRP A 271 -67.64 39.46 -19.51
N ALA A 272 -66.74 40.08 -20.27
CA ALA A 272 -66.89 40.28 -21.71
C ALA A 272 -66.17 39.21 -22.57
N GLY A 273 -65.69 38.12 -21.95
CA GLY A 273 -64.93 37.05 -22.61
C GLY A 273 -65.69 35.73 -22.77
N ASN A 274 -65.00 34.68 -23.21
CA ASN A 274 -65.55 33.32 -23.28
C ASN A 274 -65.89 32.80 -21.86
N GLU A 275 -67.13 32.35 -21.65
CA GLU A 275 -67.63 31.84 -20.36
C GLU A 275 -66.87 30.60 -19.85
N GLN A 276 -66.32 29.77 -20.75
CA GLN A 276 -65.56 28.57 -20.36
C GLN A 276 -64.35 28.92 -19.47
N TRP A 277 -63.63 30.00 -19.80
CA TRP A 277 -62.49 30.45 -19.00
C TRP A 277 -62.93 31.07 -17.66
N MET A 278 -64.12 31.68 -17.61
CA MET A 278 -64.70 32.18 -16.36
C MET A 278 -65.04 31.03 -15.41
N GLU A 279 -65.64 29.95 -15.91
CA GLU A 279 -65.91 28.75 -15.11
C GLU A 279 -64.62 28.06 -14.64
N THR A 280 -63.63 27.89 -15.53
CA THR A 280 -62.32 27.31 -15.16
C THR A 280 -61.57 28.16 -14.12
N LEU A 281 -61.70 29.49 -14.14
CA LEU A 281 -61.08 30.37 -13.15
C LEU A 281 -61.81 30.36 -11.80
N LEU A 282 -63.14 30.25 -11.78
CA LEU A 282 -63.93 30.30 -10.54
C LEU A 282 -63.96 28.97 -9.77
N TYR A 283 -64.06 27.85 -10.49
CA TYR A 283 -64.14 26.50 -9.91
C TYR A 283 -62.79 25.75 -9.94
N GLY A 284 -61.79 26.31 -10.63
CA GLY A 284 -60.53 25.62 -10.92
C GLY A 284 -60.71 24.44 -11.88
N ASP A 285 -59.62 23.69 -12.05
CA ASP A 285 -59.55 22.47 -12.89
C ASP A 285 -60.40 21.29 -12.35
N ALA A 286 -61.15 21.50 -11.26
CA ALA A 286 -61.97 20.47 -10.62
C ALA A 286 -63.21 20.07 -11.43
N ASN A 287 -63.76 20.97 -12.26
CA ASN A 287 -65.03 20.73 -12.95
C ASN A 287 -64.89 20.09 -14.35
N ILE A 288 -63.69 20.05 -14.93
CA ILE A 288 -63.45 19.48 -16.28
C ILE A 288 -63.74 17.96 -16.28
N TYR A 289 -63.50 17.27 -15.16
CA TYR A 289 -63.76 15.83 -15.02
C TYR A 289 -65.25 15.46 -14.92
N SER A 290 -66.16 16.42 -14.78
CA SER A 290 -67.60 16.15 -14.67
C SER A 290 -68.26 15.95 -16.04
N THR A 291 -67.82 16.70 -17.05
CA THR A 291 -68.45 16.70 -18.39
C THR A 291 -67.83 15.69 -19.37
N ASP A 292 -66.57 15.29 -19.19
CA ASP A 292 -65.90 14.31 -20.06
C ASP A 292 -66.14 12.82 -19.67
N ALA A 293 -67.08 12.55 -18.76
CA ALA A 293 -67.53 11.20 -18.41
C ALA A 293 -68.33 10.47 -19.52
N LYS A 294 -68.37 11.02 -20.75
CA LYS A 294 -68.79 10.33 -21.98
C LYS A 294 -67.68 10.46 -23.01
N GLY A 295 -66.76 9.50 -22.97
CA GLY A 295 -65.45 9.66 -23.60
C GLY A 295 -65.43 9.65 -25.12
N THR A 296 -64.59 10.53 -25.67
CA THR A 296 -63.77 10.24 -26.85
C THR A 296 -62.40 10.87 -26.64
N TRP A 297 -61.34 10.06 -26.65
CA TRP A 297 -59.96 10.56 -26.55
C TRP A 297 -59.65 11.51 -27.72
N PRO A 298 -59.09 12.71 -27.48
CA PRO A 298 -58.72 13.62 -28.55
C PRO A 298 -57.57 13.04 -29.38
N ARG A 299 -57.75 13.08 -30.70
CA ARG A 299 -57.05 12.27 -31.72
C ARG A 299 -55.59 12.69 -32.01
N TRP A 300 -54.92 13.38 -31.08
CA TRP A 300 -53.53 13.82 -31.21
C TRP A 300 -52.52 12.89 -30.51
N ALA A 301 -52.98 11.96 -29.66
CA ALA A 301 -52.14 10.94 -29.02
C ALA A 301 -51.82 9.72 -29.94
N LEU A 302 -51.80 9.94 -31.26
CA LEU A 302 -51.58 8.90 -32.27
C LEU A 302 -50.83 9.48 -33.50
N ASN A 303 -49.66 10.07 -33.23
CA ASN A 303 -48.51 10.16 -34.14
C ASN A 303 -47.31 10.85 -33.45
N GLN A 304 -46.56 10.08 -32.65
CA GLN A 304 -45.11 10.17 -32.45
C GLN A 304 -44.59 8.78 -32.08
#